data_AF-K2NTT9-F1
#
_entry.id   AF-K2NTT9-F1
#
_cell.length_a   1.000
_cell.length_b   1.000
_cell.length_c   1.000
_cell.angle_alpha   90.00
_cell.angle_beta   90.00
_cell.angle_gamma   90.00
#
_symmetry.space_group_name_H-M   'P 1'
#
loop_
_entity.id
_entity.type
_entity.pdbx_description
1 polymer ?
#
loop_
_entity_poly.entity_id
_entity_poly.type
_entity_poly.pdbx_seq_one_letter_code
_entity_poly.pdbx_strand_id
1 'polypeptide(L)'
;MSLSPLQRLVLLFALFNLAGIPFLRWVLRPAFVYLNDAPPYWPSVVLGIGFILFVIAVNISFTVRASRVEGNAAPARIMAGWTVFSAICGLLLGAVSPWSIMRSLALMVRLQLGS
;
A
#
# COMPACT_ATOMS: atom_id res chain seq x y z
N MET A 1 -11.47 26.82 3.36
CA MET A 1 -12.43 25.73 3.64
C MET A 1 -11.70 24.58 4.31
N SER A 2 -12.17 24.08 5.46
CA SER A 2 -11.57 22.92 6.12
C SER A 2 -12.04 21.63 5.46
N LEU A 3 -11.12 20.69 5.21
CA LEU A 3 -11.46 19.36 4.68
C LEU A 3 -12.40 18.61 5.62
N SER A 4 -13.39 17.91 5.03
CA SER A 4 -14.27 16.99 5.77
C SER A 4 -13.46 15.82 6.37
N PRO A 5 -13.95 15.17 7.43
CA PRO A 5 -13.28 14.02 8.03
C PRO A 5 -12.97 12.89 7.03
N LEU A 6 -13.89 12.59 6.08
CA LEU A 6 -13.64 11.60 5.04
C LEU A 6 -12.56 12.06 4.05
N GLN A 7 -12.60 13.33 3.62
CA GLN A 7 -11.58 13.88 2.72
C GLN A 7 -10.17 13.81 3.31
N ARG A 8 -10.04 14.05 4.63
CA ARG A 8 -8.75 13.89 5.34
C ARG A 8 -8.28 12.44 5.31
N LEU A 9 -9.16 11.48 5.53
CA LEU A 9 -8.81 10.04 5.49
C LEU A 9 -8.40 9.59 4.10
N VAL A 10 -9.13 10.02 3.06
CA VAL A 10 -8.79 9.74 1.66
C VAL A 10 -7.44 10.34 1.31
N LEU A 11 -7.17 11.58 1.72
CA LEU A 11 -5.88 12.25 1.51
C LEU A 11 -4.74 11.50 2.21
N LEU A 12 -4.92 11.13 3.48
CA LEU A 12 -3.92 10.37 4.24
C LEU A 12 -3.67 8.99 3.62
N PHE A 13 -4.72 8.32 3.16
CA PHE A 13 -4.61 7.05 2.44
C PHE A 13 -3.82 7.23 1.13
N ALA A 14 -4.13 8.25 0.35
CA ALA A 14 -3.42 8.56 -0.89
C ALA A 14 -1.94 8.89 -0.62
N LEU A 15 -1.65 9.73 0.38
CA LEU A 15 -0.29 10.08 0.79
C LEU A 15 0.50 8.86 1.27
N PHE A 16 -0.13 8.00 2.07
CA PHE A 16 0.50 6.75 2.51
C PHE A 16 0.83 5.85 1.32
N ASN A 17 -0.10 5.66 0.38
CA ASN A 17 0.12 4.78 -0.77
C ASN A 17 1.13 5.37 -1.79
N LEU A 18 1.13 6.69 -2.00
CA LEU A 18 1.97 7.36 -3.00
C LEU A 18 3.38 7.69 -2.50
N ALA A 19 3.52 8.11 -1.24
CA ALA A 19 4.79 8.57 -0.69
C ALA A 19 5.27 7.67 0.47
N GLY A 20 4.35 7.25 1.35
CA GLY A 20 4.67 6.42 2.50
C GLY A 20 5.24 5.05 2.13
N ILE A 21 4.59 4.31 1.23
CA ILE A 21 5.06 2.98 0.79
C ILE A 21 6.43 3.07 0.09
N PRO A 22 6.67 3.95 -0.89
CA PRO A 22 7.99 4.10 -1.50
C PRO A 22 9.08 4.54 -0.50
N PHE A 23 8.75 5.43 0.44
CA PHE A 23 9.67 5.85 1.48
C PHE A 23 10.04 4.70 2.42
N LEU A 24 9.05 3.96 2.93
CA LEU A 24 9.29 2.79 3.77
C LEU A 24 10.12 1.73 3.05
N ARG A 25 9.83 1.50 1.77
CA ARG A 25 10.64 0.63 0.91
C ARG A 25 12.09 1.11 0.83
N TRP A 26 12.30 2.41 0.62
CA TRP A 26 13.64 2.99 0.52
C TRP A 26 14.41 2.82 1.83
N VAL A 27 13.76 3.08 2.98
CA VAL A 27 14.35 2.90 4.31
C VAL A 27 14.68 1.43 4.61
N LEU A 28 13.85 0.48 4.19
CA LEU A 28 14.06 -0.95 4.43
C LEU A 28 15.04 -1.59 3.45
N ARG A 29 15.33 -0.96 2.31
CA ARG A 29 16.20 -1.50 1.27
C ARG A 29 17.58 -1.95 1.77
N PRO A 30 18.31 -1.19 2.62
CA PRO A 30 19.60 -1.62 3.15
C PRO A 30 19.50 -2.90 3.98
N ALA A 31 18.45 -3.04 4.80
CA ALA A 31 18.20 -4.24 5.59
C ALA A 31 17.91 -5.45 4.69
N PHE A 32 17.12 -5.28 3.62
CA PHE A 32 16.89 -6.34 2.64
C PHE A 32 18.17 -6.80 1.94
N VAL A 33 19.04 -5.87 1.56
CA VAL A 33 20.32 -6.18 0.90
C VAL A 33 21.21 -6.97 1.87
N TYR A 34 21.40 -6.44 3.08
CA TYR A 34 22.20 -7.11 4.11
C TYR A 34 21.71 -8.53 4.43
N LEU A 35 20.40 -8.74 4.54
CA LEU A 35 19.80 -10.05 4.83
C LEU A 35 19.79 -11.00 3.61
N ASN A 36 20.10 -10.53 2.41
CA ASN A 36 20.24 -11.37 1.21
C ASN A 36 21.69 -11.61 0.79
N ASP A 37 22.65 -10.86 1.33
CA ASP A 37 24.06 -10.96 0.94
C ASP A 37 24.72 -12.27 1.40
N ALA A 38 24.19 -12.92 2.44
CA ALA A 38 24.70 -14.21 2.91
C ALA A 38 23.58 -15.13 3.39
N PRO A 39 23.69 -16.46 3.20
CA PRO A 39 22.81 -17.41 3.84
C PRO A 39 22.87 -17.26 5.37
N PRO A 40 21.75 -17.46 6.09
CA PRO A 40 20.47 -17.94 5.59
C PRO A 40 19.54 -16.81 5.08
N TYR A 41 18.82 -17.07 4.00
CA TYR A 41 17.94 -16.07 3.33
C TYR A 41 16.55 -15.91 3.97
N TRP A 42 16.15 -16.78 4.90
CA TRP A 42 14.81 -16.70 5.52
C TRP A 42 14.52 -15.36 6.23
N PRO A 43 15.48 -14.62 6.83
CA PRO A 43 15.18 -13.32 7.44
C PRO A 43 14.73 -12.26 6.43
N SER A 44 15.27 -12.27 5.21
CA SER A 44 14.85 -11.35 4.15
C SER A 44 13.43 -11.67 3.69
N VAL A 45 13.05 -12.94 3.65
CA VAL A 45 11.68 -13.41 3.37
C VAL A 45 10.71 -12.95 4.46
N VAL A 46 11.06 -13.14 5.74
CA VAL A 46 10.23 -12.71 6.88
C VAL A 46 10.03 -11.19 6.87
N LEU A 47 11.08 -10.42 6.58
CA LEU A 47 10.99 -8.97 6.44
C LEU A 47 10.07 -8.56 5.28
N GLY A 48 10.14 -9.27 4.14
CA GLY A 48 9.26 -9.13 2.98
C GLY A 48 7.78 -9.30 3.33
N ILE A 49 7.47 -10.43 3.98
CA ILE A 49 6.10 -10.75 4.41
C ILE A 49 5.60 -9.73 5.42
N GLY A 50 6.43 -9.39 6.42
CA GLY A 50 6.10 -8.38 7.43
C GLY A 50 5.78 -7.01 6.84
N PHE A 51 6.56 -6.57 5.84
CA PHE A 51 6.30 -5.33 5.11
C PHE A 51 4.95 -5.35 4.38
N ILE A 52 4.62 -6.43 3.67
CA ILE A 52 3.34 -6.57 2.96
C ILE A 52 2.17 -6.55 3.94
N LEU A 53 2.25 -7.33 5.03
CA LEU A 53 1.22 -7.38 6.06
C LEU A 53 1.01 -6.02 6.72
N PHE A 54 2.08 -5.27 6.99
CA PHE A 54 2.00 -3.92 7.52
C PHE A 54 1.24 -2.97 6.57
N VAL A 55 1.59 -2.95 5.29
CA VAL A 55 0.92 -2.11 4.28
C VAL A 55 -0.57 -2.46 4.18
N ILE A 56 -0.90 -3.75 4.15
CA ILE A 56 -2.30 -4.22 4.14
C ILE A 56 -3.03 -3.76 5.40
N ALA A 57 -2.45 -3.94 6.59
CA ALA A 57 -3.07 -3.56 7.85
C ALA A 57 -3.37 -2.05 7.94
N VAL A 58 -2.45 -1.21 7.45
CA VAL A 58 -2.65 0.24 7.40
C VAL A 58 -3.79 0.61 6.43
N ASN A 59 -3.81 0.02 5.24
CA ASN A 59 -4.86 0.26 4.24
C ASN A 59 -6.26 -0.21 4.73
N ILE A 60 -6.34 -1.37 5.41
CA ILE A 60 -7.56 -1.83 6.08
C ILE A 60 -7.98 -0.84 7.15
N SER A 61 -7.05 -0.35 7.98
CA SER A 61 -7.35 0.60 9.06
C SER A 61 -7.95 1.90 8.52
N PHE A 62 -7.41 2.43 7.42
CA PHE A 62 -7.99 3.59 6.74
C PHE A 62 -9.38 3.31 6.18
N THR A 63 -9.57 2.15 5.54
CA THR A 63 -10.86 1.74 4.97
C THR A 63 -11.93 1.60 6.05
N VAL A 64 -11.63 0.88 7.14
CA VAL A 64 -12.55 0.71 8.28
C VAL A 64 -12.92 2.06 8.89
N ARG A 65 -11.94 2.96 9.04
CA ARG A 65 -12.19 4.30 9.60
C ARG A 65 -13.03 5.15 8.65
N ALA A 66 -12.81 5.07 7.34
CA ALA A 66 -13.63 5.75 6.34
C ALA A 66 -15.09 5.25 6.38
N SER A 67 -15.29 3.93 6.46
CA SER A 67 -16.64 3.34 6.58
C SER A 67 -17.38 3.72 7.86
N ARG A 68 -16.66 4.01 8.95
CA ARG A 68 -17.26 4.49 10.22
C ARG A 68 -17.65 5.98 10.19
N VAL A 69 -16.96 6.79 9.37
CA VAL A 69 -17.14 8.24 9.34
C VAL A 69 -18.34 8.64 8.48
N GLU A 70 -18.49 8.06 7.30
CA GLU A 70 -19.54 8.46 6.33
C GLU A 70 -20.32 7.24 5.78
N GLY A 71 -20.22 6.07 6.44
CA GLY A 71 -20.93 4.88 6.02
C GLY A 71 -20.43 4.32 4.69
N ASN A 72 -21.34 3.77 3.89
CA ASN A 72 -21.03 3.10 2.62
C ASN A 72 -20.83 4.08 1.44
N ALA A 73 -20.18 5.23 1.71
CA ALA A 73 -19.89 6.27 0.73
C ALA A 73 -18.91 5.76 -0.35
N ALA A 74 -19.04 6.30 -1.57
CA ALA A 74 -18.21 5.89 -2.71
C ALA A 74 -16.68 5.91 -2.43
N PRO A 75 -16.11 6.91 -1.72
CA PRO A 75 -14.68 6.91 -1.42
C PRO A 75 -14.23 5.76 -0.53
N ALA A 76 -15.06 5.35 0.44
CA ALA A 76 -14.76 4.21 1.30
C ALA A 76 -14.76 2.89 0.52
N ARG A 77 -15.67 2.73 -0.45
CA ARG A 77 -15.70 1.56 -1.36
C ARG A 77 -14.47 1.52 -2.26
N ILE A 78 -14.02 2.67 -2.77
CA ILE A 78 -12.81 2.77 -3.59
C ILE A 78 -11.57 2.38 -2.76
N MET A 79 -11.46 2.88 -1.53
CA MET A 79 -10.38 2.50 -0.62
C MET A 79 -10.39 0.99 -0.28
N ALA A 80 -11.57 0.41 -0.07
CA ALA A 80 -11.72 -1.02 0.14
C ALA A 80 -11.28 -1.83 -1.08
N GLY A 81 -11.77 -1.47 -2.27
CA GLY A 81 -11.38 -2.11 -3.54
C GLY A 81 -9.89 -2.03 -3.80
N TRP A 82 -9.28 -0.87 -3.54
CA TRP A 82 -7.83 -0.68 -3.62
C TRP A 82 -7.06 -1.54 -2.63
N THR A 83 -7.52 -1.62 -1.39
CA THR A 83 -6.89 -2.44 -0.35
C THR A 83 -6.89 -3.92 -0.75
N VAL A 84 -8.02 -4.42 -1.27
CA VAL A 84 -8.12 -5.80 -1.77
C VAL A 84 -7.23 -6.02 -2.99
N PHE A 85 -7.27 -5.11 -3.97
CA PHE A 85 -6.46 -5.21 -5.18
C PHE A 85 -4.95 -5.19 -4.86
N SER A 86 -4.51 -4.25 -4.03
CA SER A 86 -3.11 -4.15 -3.59
C SER A 86 -2.64 -5.34 -2.77
N ALA A 87 -3.52 -5.92 -1.93
CA ALA A 87 -3.23 -7.17 -1.22
C ALA A 87 -3.07 -8.35 -2.19
N ILE A 88 -3.97 -8.51 -3.16
CA ILE A 88 -3.88 -9.57 -4.18
C ILE A 88 -2.61 -9.39 -5.02
N CYS A 89 -2.33 -8.19 -5.50
CA CYS A 89 -1.08 -7.89 -6.22
C CYS A 89 0.15 -8.15 -5.35
N GLY A 90 0.11 -7.77 -4.07
CA GLY A 90 1.21 -8.01 -3.14
C GLY A 90 1.45 -9.49 -2.85
N LEU A 91 0.41 -10.31 -2.79
CA LEU A 91 0.53 -11.76 -2.58
C LEU A 91 0.96 -12.49 -3.85
N LEU A 92 0.31 -12.20 -4.99
CA LEU A 92 0.60 -12.83 -6.28
C LEU A 92 1.97 -12.41 -6.82
N LEU A 93 2.32 -11.13 -6.69
CA LEU A 93 3.56 -10.61 -7.22
C LEU A 93 4.65 -10.50 -6.17
N GLY A 94 4.36 -10.41 -4.87
CA GLY A 94 5.38 -10.50 -3.81
C GLY A 94 6.06 -11.87 -3.77
N ALA A 95 5.40 -12.91 -4.27
CA ALA A 95 6.01 -14.22 -4.53
C ALA A 95 6.99 -14.24 -5.72
N VAL A 96 6.91 -13.25 -6.62
CA VAL A 96 7.69 -13.20 -7.88
C VAL A 96 8.70 -12.03 -7.89
N SER A 97 8.37 -10.93 -7.22
CA SER A 97 9.15 -9.69 -7.10
C SER A 97 8.32 -8.66 -6.30
N PRO A 98 8.76 -8.25 -5.09
CA PRO A 98 8.13 -7.16 -4.30
C PRO A 98 7.99 -5.81 -5.04
N TRP A 99 8.56 -5.70 -6.24
CA TRP A 99 8.80 -4.46 -6.98
C TRP A 99 7.75 -4.11 -8.04
N SER A 100 6.76 -4.97 -8.24
CA SER A 100 5.73 -4.85 -9.27
C SER A 100 4.54 -3.95 -8.87
N ILE A 101 4.25 -3.81 -7.57
CA ILE A 101 3.11 -3.03 -7.05
C ILE A 101 3.15 -1.56 -7.50
N MET A 102 4.34 -0.96 -7.60
CA MET A 102 4.48 0.44 -8.04
C MET A 102 4.21 0.65 -9.54
N ARG A 103 4.40 -0.38 -10.39
CA ARG A 103 4.08 -0.27 -11.82
C ARG A 103 2.57 -0.20 -12.05
N SER A 104 1.79 -0.92 -11.24
CA SER A 104 0.32 -0.88 -11.29
C SER A 104 -0.25 0.48 -10.86
N LEU A 105 0.36 1.12 -9.87
CA LEU A 105 0.00 2.47 -9.40
C LEU A 105 0.25 3.55 -10.47
N ALA A 106 1.40 3.48 -11.15
CA ALA A 106 1.76 4.43 -12.21
C ALA A 106 0.84 4.37 -13.44
N LEU A 107 0.29 3.19 -13.74
CA LEU A 107 -0.68 2.99 -14.82
C LEU A 107 -2.05 3.62 -14.51
N MET A 108 -2.53 3.53 -13.26
CA MET A 108 -3.81 4.15 -12.87
C MET A 108 -3.75 5.68 -12.87
N VAL A 109 -2.63 6.27 -12.42
CA VAL A 109 -2.43 7.73 -12.47
C VAL A 109 -2.48 8.25 -13.91
N ARG A 110 -1.92 7.51 -14.87
CA ARG A 110 -2.01 7.86 -16.29
C ARG A 110 -3.41 7.71 -16.88
N LEU A 111 -4.20 6.75 -16.39
CA LEU A 111 -5.57 6.52 -16.86
C LEU A 111 -6.59 7.52 -16.27
N GLN A 112 -6.34 8.07 -15.08
CA GLN A 112 -7.20 9.08 -14.46
C GLN A 112 -6.89 10.53 -14.87
N LEU A 113 -5.69 10.81 -15.39
CA LEU A 113 -5.30 12.15 -15.89
C LEU A 113 -5.51 12.31 -17.41
N GLY A 114 -5.96 11.25 -18.09
CA GLY A 114 -6.23 11.23 -19.54
C GLY A 114 -7.71 11.25 -19.93
N SER A 115 -8.61 11.51 -18.98
CA SER A 115 -10.07 11.65 -19.16
C SER A 115 -10.55 12.94 -18.53
#